data_AF-E3K6N4-F1
#
_entry.id   AF-E3K6N4-F1
#
_cell.length_a   1.000
_cell.length_b   1.000
_cell.length_c   1.000
_cell.angle_alpha   90.00
_cell.angle_beta   90.00
_cell.angle_gamma   90.00
#
_symmetry.space_group_name_H-M   'P 1'
#
loop_
_entity.id
_entity.type
_entity.pdbx_description
1 polymer ?
#
loop_
_entity_poly.entity_id
_entity_poly.type
_entity_poly.pdbx_seq_one_letter_code
_entity_poly.pdbx_strand_id
1 'polypeptide(L)'
;MPIAGNKYTDNDVKTLVRQTNRWLLRLHENSLREVVDFDILAVFIMQEMDDDLHIRKLVDMLIHTFFDSGKPQTTRQNQLLEAALVVQNKIRMYDDKIKSQPTFGKPYCLRYPTLEDVRAQSKLLEKQCRVLDDSRMVVLLDENEICVGIGLPPLPVSGGNPVHTPHDVDGPPQTPFPLDEKTKGNIRTPEGSIEASVSYQAYGFGLGSKKSAGMLDKKIQCTTKSIKTWLLQGYGSTWQDEENILHLPNPLRECQNTDDSDAIVKLRNEMTFYSKLSLVINTAFLPVSTKVAQEAVDYLKEQGSDRLQENLDLEKNEIVASRTVSVNTQVHTHRDRNNAFLFDSVYFFGNHRGGEFLLPSLGVAYTGLHGYSFHGPFRILYHGVAKFYFDEALEAPPQRFSVAMWSRESSFSAIARHSAYHEKENKVKVYSKSKYWLPLYPKYDKYSVQECFSNHIKKSRVG
;
A
#
# COMPACT_ATOMS: atom_id res chain seq x y z
N MET A 1 2.10 37.17 -5.44
CA MET A 1 3.47 36.69 -5.73
C MET A 1 3.40 35.21 -6.04
N PRO A 2 4.00 34.71 -7.13
CA PRO A 2 4.09 33.26 -7.33
C PRO A 2 4.98 32.70 -6.21
N ILE A 3 4.40 31.85 -5.35
CA ILE A 3 5.14 31.12 -4.33
C ILE A 3 6.07 30.15 -5.08
N ALA A 4 7.36 30.46 -5.13
CA ALA A 4 8.37 29.56 -5.64
C ALA A 4 8.51 28.40 -4.65
N GLY A 5 8.22 27.16 -5.08
CA GLY A 5 8.41 26.00 -4.22
C GLY A 5 9.88 25.77 -3.87
N ASN A 6 10.13 25.05 -2.79
CA ASN A 6 11.48 24.71 -2.33
C ASN A 6 12.28 23.98 -3.41
N LYS A 7 13.33 24.62 -3.95
CA LYS A 7 14.23 24.00 -4.93
C LYS A 7 15.39 23.32 -4.22
N TYR A 8 15.30 21.99 -4.09
CA TYR A 8 16.39 21.17 -3.57
C TYR A 8 17.42 20.92 -4.68
N THR A 9 18.68 21.25 -4.44
CA THR A 9 19.81 20.77 -5.24
C THR A 9 20.06 19.28 -4.97
N ASP A 10 20.83 18.61 -5.82
CA ASP A 10 21.20 17.20 -5.56
C ASP A 10 21.96 17.03 -4.25
N ASN A 11 22.75 18.02 -3.85
CA ASN A 11 23.44 18.01 -2.57
C ASN A 11 22.48 18.17 -1.39
N ASP A 12 21.42 18.97 -1.54
CA ASP A 12 20.35 19.08 -0.53
C ASP A 12 19.62 17.75 -0.40
N VAL A 13 19.28 17.11 -1.53
CA VAL A 13 18.62 15.79 -1.52
C VAL A 13 19.50 14.72 -0.85
N LYS A 14 20.81 14.68 -1.18
CA LYS A 14 21.76 13.75 -0.52
C LYS A 14 21.82 14.00 0.99
N THR A 15 21.89 15.26 1.41
CA THR A 15 21.93 15.64 2.82
C THR A 15 20.64 15.26 3.54
N LEU A 16 19.49 15.54 2.93
CA LEU A 16 18.16 15.20 3.41
C LEU A 16 18.04 13.70 3.63
N VAL A 17 18.33 12.89 2.59
CA VAL A 17 18.26 11.42 2.68
C VAL A 17 19.17 10.88 3.78
N ARG A 18 20.37 11.43 3.94
CA ARG A 18 21.28 11.05 5.02
C ARG A 18 20.72 11.37 6.40
N GLN A 19 20.13 12.56 6.59
CA GLN A 19 19.51 12.95 7.85
C GLN A 19 18.28 12.09 8.16
N THR A 20 17.44 11.84 7.16
CA THR A 20 16.27 10.96 7.27
C THR A 20 16.69 9.56 7.70
N ASN A 21 17.69 8.96 7.06
CA ASN A 21 18.16 7.62 7.45
C ASN A 21 18.76 7.58 8.87
N ARG A 22 19.49 8.62 9.30
CA ARG A 22 19.96 8.71 10.69
C ARG A 22 18.81 8.79 11.69
N TRP A 23 17.78 9.56 11.37
CA TRP A 23 16.59 9.69 12.20
C TRP A 23 15.81 8.38 12.27
N LEU A 24 15.57 7.74 11.11
CA LEU A 24 14.90 6.44 11.03
C LEU A 24 15.67 5.33 11.76
N LEU A 25 17.01 5.30 11.66
CA LEU A 25 17.83 4.33 12.39
C LEU A 25 17.63 4.46 13.91
N ARG A 26 17.72 5.69 14.45
CA ARG A 26 17.52 5.94 15.89
C ARG A 26 16.09 5.59 16.34
N LEU A 27 15.09 5.92 15.52
CA LEU A 27 13.70 5.57 15.81
C LEU A 27 13.49 4.05 15.79
N HIS A 28 14.08 3.36 14.81
CA HIS A 28 13.92 1.93 14.63
C HIS A 28 14.62 1.11 15.72
N GLU A 29 15.81 1.54 16.15
CA GLU A 29 16.52 0.96 17.30
C GLU A 29 15.67 0.92 18.57
N ASN A 30 14.88 1.97 18.78
CA ASN A 30 14.00 2.16 19.94
C ASN A 30 12.51 1.95 19.62
N SER A 31 12.20 1.29 18.50
CA SER A 31 10.82 1.14 18.02
C SER A 31 9.98 0.26 18.96
N LEU A 32 8.72 0.63 19.11
CA LEU A 32 7.70 -0.24 19.68
C LEU A 32 7.29 -1.25 18.61
N ARG A 33 7.57 -2.53 18.86
CA ARG A 33 7.13 -3.64 18.00
C ARG A 33 5.94 -4.30 18.67
N GLU A 34 4.82 -4.32 17.98
CA GLU A 34 3.57 -4.89 18.49
C GLU A 34 3.05 -5.92 17.50
N VAL A 35 2.73 -7.11 18.00
CA VAL A 35 2.06 -8.14 17.20
C VAL A 35 0.56 -7.95 17.33
N VAL A 36 -0.09 -7.65 16.21
CA VAL A 36 -1.54 -7.48 16.11
C VAL A 36 -2.20 -8.81 15.76
N ASP A 37 -3.42 -8.99 16.24
CA ASP A 37 -4.20 -10.19 15.97
C ASP A 37 -4.81 -10.17 14.56
N PHE A 38 -3.99 -10.49 13.56
CA PHE A 38 -4.36 -10.42 12.15
C PHE A 38 -3.49 -11.36 11.31
N ASP A 39 -4.05 -11.95 10.25
CA ASP A 39 -3.32 -12.73 9.24
C ASP A 39 -3.49 -12.07 7.87
N ILE A 40 -2.49 -11.29 7.44
CA ILE A 40 -2.60 -10.50 6.21
C ILE A 40 -2.71 -11.38 4.96
N LEU A 41 -2.11 -12.57 4.98
CA LEU A 41 -2.07 -13.48 3.84
C LEU A 41 -3.41 -14.20 3.65
N ALA A 42 -4.02 -14.67 4.74
CA ALA A 42 -5.35 -15.25 4.68
C ALA A 42 -6.40 -14.23 4.21
N VAL A 43 -6.33 -13.00 4.73
CA VAL A 43 -7.25 -11.92 4.33
C VAL A 43 -7.06 -11.54 2.86
N PHE A 44 -5.82 -11.50 2.37
CA PHE A 44 -5.55 -11.26 0.95
C PHE A 44 -6.21 -12.32 0.04
N ILE A 45 -6.07 -13.61 0.39
CA ILE A 45 -6.71 -14.71 -0.35
C ILE A 45 -8.22 -14.52 -0.42
N MET A 46 -8.86 -14.27 0.72
CA MET A 46 -10.32 -14.06 0.81
C MET A 46 -10.76 -12.85 -0.02
N GLN A 47 -10.02 -11.74 0.03
CA GLN A 47 -10.32 -10.52 -0.72
C GLN A 47 -10.23 -10.71 -2.25
N GLU A 48 -9.32 -11.56 -2.73
CA GLU A 48 -9.04 -11.78 -4.15
C GLU A 48 -9.71 -13.03 -4.76
N MET A 49 -10.53 -13.76 -3.98
CA MET A 49 -11.25 -14.93 -4.48
C MET A 49 -12.75 -14.83 -4.29
N ASP A 50 -13.26 -15.18 -3.11
CA ASP A 50 -14.68 -15.29 -2.82
C ASP A 50 -14.93 -14.92 -1.37
N ASP A 51 -16.03 -14.22 -1.12
CA ASP A 51 -16.31 -13.61 0.17
C ASP A 51 -16.83 -14.67 1.18
N ASP A 52 -17.45 -15.74 0.68
CA ASP A 52 -18.24 -16.69 1.50
C ASP A 52 -17.54 -18.04 1.69
N LEU A 53 -16.48 -18.33 0.91
CA LEU A 53 -15.76 -19.59 1.01
C LEU A 53 -14.78 -19.61 2.18
N HIS A 54 -14.80 -20.70 2.93
CA HIS A 54 -13.85 -20.95 4.01
C HIS A 54 -12.40 -21.00 3.50
N ILE A 55 -11.46 -20.38 4.23
CA ILE A 55 -10.04 -20.30 3.88
C ILE A 55 -9.38 -21.63 3.50
N ARG A 56 -9.70 -22.74 4.18
CA ARG A 56 -9.16 -24.08 3.84
C ARG A 56 -9.45 -24.44 2.39
N LYS A 57 -10.68 -24.17 1.96
CA LYS A 57 -11.13 -24.47 0.61
C LYS A 57 -10.43 -23.57 -0.40
N LEU A 58 -10.30 -22.28 -0.11
CA LEU A 58 -9.61 -21.33 -0.98
C LEU A 58 -8.13 -21.73 -1.16
N VAL A 59 -7.46 -22.09 -0.07
CA VAL A 59 -6.07 -22.58 -0.06
C VAL A 59 -5.93 -23.85 -0.89
N ASP A 60 -6.79 -24.85 -0.67
CA ASP A 60 -6.75 -26.11 -1.42
C ASP A 60 -6.96 -25.87 -2.91
N MET A 61 -7.90 -24.99 -3.29
CA MET A 61 -8.15 -24.64 -4.69
C MET A 61 -6.94 -23.96 -5.34
N LEU A 62 -6.29 -23.02 -4.64
CA LEU A 62 -5.12 -22.30 -5.14
C LEU A 62 -3.93 -23.24 -5.36
N ILE A 63 -3.62 -24.08 -4.38
CA ILE A 63 -2.52 -25.05 -4.47
C ILE A 63 -2.79 -26.06 -5.57
N HIS A 64 -3.99 -26.64 -5.62
CA HIS A 64 -4.33 -27.59 -6.66
C HIS A 64 -4.21 -26.99 -8.08
N THR A 65 -4.62 -25.73 -8.25
CA THR A 65 -4.64 -25.08 -9.58
C THR A 65 -3.26 -24.58 -10.01
N PHE A 66 -2.48 -24.00 -9.11
CA PHE A 66 -1.24 -23.29 -9.45
C PHE A 66 0.05 -24.00 -8.99
N PHE A 67 -0.06 -25.10 -8.24
CA PHE A 67 1.09 -25.91 -7.84
C PHE A 67 0.98 -27.34 -8.40
N ASP A 68 -0.14 -28.01 -8.17
CA ASP A 68 -0.29 -29.42 -8.58
C ASP A 68 -0.58 -29.58 -10.08
N SER A 69 -1.52 -28.78 -10.60
CA SER A 69 -2.07 -28.97 -11.96
C SER A 69 -1.58 -27.95 -12.98
N GLY A 70 -0.88 -26.91 -12.52
CA GLY A 70 -0.54 -25.76 -13.34
C GLY A 70 0.50 -24.88 -12.68
N LYS A 71 0.73 -23.69 -13.25
CA LYS A 71 1.63 -22.68 -12.71
C LYS A 71 1.04 -21.28 -12.89
N PRO A 72 1.33 -20.33 -11.98
CA PRO A 72 0.93 -18.94 -12.15
C PRO A 72 1.37 -18.37 -13.49
N GLN A 73 0.52 -17.53 -14.08
CA GLN A 73 0.76 -16.82 -15.32
C GLN A 73 0.82 -15.30 -15.12
N THR A 74 0.46 -14.81 -13.93
CA THR A 74 0.46 -13.39 -13.58
C THR A 74 0.99 -13.19 -12.17
N THR A 75 1.39 -11.95 -11.85
CA THR A 75 1.83 -11.54 -10.51
C THR A 75 0.83 -11.95 -9.44
N ARG A 76 -0.45 -11.64 -9.62
CA ARG A 76 -1.50 -11.93 -8.63
C ARG A 76 -1.70 -13.43 -8.40
N GLN A 77 -1.68 -14.24 -9.47
CA GLN A 77 -1.77 -15.69 -9.34
C GLN A 77 -0.59 -16.24 -8.52
N ASN A 78 0.62 -15.70 -8.73
CA ASN A 78 1.81 -16.11 -7.99
C ASN A 78 1.72 -15.70 -6.51
N GLN A 79 1.34 -14.45 -6.24
CA GLN A 79 1.13 -13.95 -4.87
C GLN A 79 0.09 -14.77 -4.11
N LEU A 80 -1.01 -15.16 -4.76
CA LEU A 80 -2.05 -15.98 -4.15
C LEU A 80 -1.55 -17.41 -3.86
N LEU A 81 -0.77 -18.00 -4.76
CA LEU A 81 -0.14 -19.29 -4.51
C LEU A 81 0.83 -19.22 -3.31
N GLU A 82 1.72 -18.22 -3.29
CA GLU A 82 2.67 -18.02 -2.18
C GLU A 82 1.95 -17.83 -0.85
N ALA A 83 0.91 -16.99 -0.83
CA ALA A 83 0.07 -16.80 0.36
C ALA A 83 -0.61 -18.11 0.78
N ALA A 84 -1.15 -18.88 -0.16
CA ALA A 84 -1.81 -20.15 0.12
C ALA A 84 -0.87 -21.18 0.75
N LEU A 85 0.38 -21.27 0.29
CA LEU A 85 1.39 -22.17 0.85
C LEU A 85 1.71 -21.81 2.32
N VAL A 86 1.83 -20.52 2.64
CA VAL A 86 2.07 -20.05 4.02
C VAL A 86 0.87 -20.37 4.92
N VAL A 87 -0.34 -20.03 4.46
CA VAL A 87 -1.58 -20.27 5.22
C VAL A 87 -1.83 -21.77 5.40
N GLN A 88 -1.58 -22.60 4.37
CA GLN A 88 -1.69 -24.07 4.47
C GLN A 88 -0.78 -24.62 5.56
N ASN A 89 0.49 -24.17 5.59
CA ASN A 89 1.44 -24.63 6.59
C ASN A 89 0.97 -24.27 8.01
N LYS A 90 0.46 -23.04 8.20
CA LYS A 90 -0.08 -22.60 9.50
C LYS A 90 -1.30 -23.42 9.92
N ILE A 91 -2.24 -23.67 9.01
CA ILE A 91 -3.41 -24.52 9.25
C ILE A 91 -2.98 -25.94 9.65
N ARG A 92 -2.06 -26.55 8.89
CA ARG A 92 -1.52 -27.88 9.19
C ARG A 92 -0.87 -27.94 10.57
N MET A 93 -0.04 -26.95 10.91
CA MET A 93 0.61 -26.86 12.23
C MET A 93 -0.41 -26.79 13.36
N TYR A 94 -1.51 -26.04 13.18
CA TYR A 94 -2.59 -25.99 14.16
C TYR A 94 -3.31 -27.35 14.29
N ASP A 95 -3.67 -27.98 13.17
CA ASP A 95 -4.37 -29.26 13.15
C ASP A 95 -3.56 -30.40 13.79
N ASP A 96 -2.24 -30.37 13.65
CA ASP A 96 -1.37 -31.34 14.30
C ASP A 96 -1.19 -31.05 15.79
N LYS A 97 -1.01 -29.78 16.17
CA LYS A 97 -0.86 -29.40 17.58
C LYS A 97 -2.11 -29.68 18.39
N ILE A 98 -3.30 -29.41 17.87
CA ILE A 98 -4.54 -29.57 18.65
C ILE A 98 -4.84 -31.03 19.03
N LYS A 99 -4.30 -32.01 18.28
CA LYS A 99 -4.36 -33.44 18.62
C LYS A 99 -3.65 -33.75 19.95
N SER A 100 -2.58 -33.03 20.26
CA SER A 100 -1.76 -33.25 21.48
C SER A 100 -1.99 -32.18 22.55
N GLN A 101 -2.44 -30.98 22.16
CA GLN A 101 -2.73 -29.84 23.03
C GLN A 101 -4.09 -29.23 22.64
N PRO A 102 -5.23 -29.74 23.16
CA PRO A 102 -6.57 -29.26 22.80
C PRO A 102 -6.83 -27.78 23.08
N THR A 103 -6.03 -27.17 23.97
CA THR A 103 -6.09 -25.73 24.31
C THR A 103 -5.21 -24.86 23.40
N PHE A 104 -4.57 -25.43 22.38
CA PHE A 104 -3.73 -24.66 21.45
C PHE A 104 -4.58 -23.60 20.74
N GLY A 105 -4.12 -22.35 20.79
CA GLY A 105 -4.84 -21.20 20.28
C GLY A 105 -5.11 -21.31 18.77
N LYS A 106 -6.36 -21.05 18.39
CA LYS A 106 -6.77 -21.07 16.99
C LYS A 106 -6.19 -19.87 16.23
N PRO A 107 -5.47 -20.08 15.12
CA PRO A 107 -4.91 -18.97 14.35
C PRO A 107 -6.02 -18.08 13.78
N TYR A 108 -5.69 -16.82 13.49
CA TYR A 108 -6.65 -15.82 13.02
C TYR A 108 -7.50 -16.35 11.86
N CYS A 109 -6.85 -16.94 10.85
CA CYS A 109 -7.52 -17.46 9.66
C CYS A 109 -8.53 -18.60 9.92
N LEU A 110 -8.46 -19.27 11.08
CA LEU A 110 -9.43 -20.30 11.48
C LEU A 110 -10.46 -19.78 12.50
N ARG A 111 -10.24 -18.62 13.11
CA ARG A 111 -11.23 -17.88 13.92
C ARG A 111 -12.16 -17.05 13.05
N TYR A 112 -11.61 -16.45 11.99
CA TYR A 112 -12.34 -15.67 10.99
C TYR A 112 -12.15 -16.32 9.61
N PRO A 113 -12.82 -17.46 9.34
CA PRO A 113 -12.53 -18.30 8.19
C PRO A 113 -13.04 -17.79 6.84
N THR A 114 -13.88 -16.75 6.79
CA THR A 114 -14.41 -16.14 5.57
C THR A 114 -14.16 -14.63 5.53
N LEU A 115 -14.33 -14.00 4.36
CA LEU A 115 -14.19 -12.54 4.27
C LEU A 115 -15.32 -11.83 5.05
N GLU A 116 -16.49 -12.43 5.12
CA GLU A 116 -17.59 -11.92 5.94
C GLU A 116 -17.21 -11.87 7.42
N ASP A 117 -16.60 -12.92 7.96
CA ASP A 117 -16.10 -12.95 9.34
C ASP A 117 -15.05 -11.86 9.60
N VAL A 118 -14.11 -11.68 8.67
CA VAL A 118 -13.08 -10.62 8.75
C VAL A 118 -13.70 -9.23 8.75
N ARG A 119 -14.72 -8.99 7.91
CA ARG A 119 -15.44 -7.71 7.86
C ARG A 119 -16.23 -7.47 9.15
N ALA A 120 -16.94 -8.49 9.65
CA ALA A 120 -17.67 -8.39 10.91
C ALA A 120 -16.74 -8.07 12.08
N GLN A 121 -15.60 -8.73 12.16
CA GLN A 121 -14.58 -8.45 13.16
C GLN A 121 -13.99 -7.04 13.01
N SER A 122 -13.68 -6.61 11.79
CA SER A 122 -13.15 -5.26 11.54
C SER A 122 -14.14 -4.17 11.99
N LYS A 123 -15.46 -4.37 11.76
CA LYS A 123 -16.51 -3.45 12.23
C LYS A 123 -16.62 -3.41 13.76
N LEU A 124 -16.44 -4.54 14.42
CA LEU A 124 -16.42 -4.61 15.88
C LEU A 124 -15.21 -3.84 16.43
N LEU A 125 -14.04 -4.09 15.86
CA LEU A 125 -12.77 -3.48 16.25
C LEU A 125 -12.74 -1.97 15.99
N GLU A 126 -13.38 -1.48 14.90
CA GLU A 126 -13.46 -0.05 14.57
C GLU A 126 -13.98 0.80 15.75
N LYS A 127 -14.95 0.26 16.49
CA LYS A 127 -15.57 0.95 17.63
C LYS A 127 -14.68 1.02 18.86
N GLN A 128 -13.62 0.21 18.90
CA GLN A 128 -12.73 0.02 20.04
C GLN A 128 -11.25 0.19 19.69
N CYS A 129 -10.94 0.91 18.60
CA CYS A 129 -9.58 1.16 18.17
C CYS A 129 -8.76 1.80 19.29
N ARG A 130 -7.68 1.14 19.70
CA ARG A 130 -6.73 1.71 20.66
C ARG A 130 -5.75 2.63 19.95
N VAL A 131 -5.57 3.85 20.46
CA VAL A 131 -4.54 4.76 19.96
C VAL A 131 -3.15 4.22 20.32
N LEU A 132 -2.28 4.14 19.32
CA LEU A 132 -0.91 3.66 19.47
C LEU A 132 0.00 4.74 20.09
N ASP A 133 1.11 4.30 20.69
CA ASP A 133 2.17 5.20 21.16
C ASP A 133 2.74 5.98 19.97
N ASP A 134 2.72 7.30 20.06
CA ASP A 134 3.13 8.22 18.99
C ASP A 134 4.41 9.00 19.33
N SER A 135 5.05 8.67 20.45
CA SER A 135 6.33 9.27 20.88
C SER A 135 7.54 8.64 20.20
N ARG A 136 7.36 7.48 19.57
CA ARG A 136 8.40 6.66 18.90
C ARG A 136 7.82 5.99 17.66
N MET A 137 8.70 5.39 16.85
CA MET A 137 8.26 4.56 15.72
C MET A 137 7.53 3.33 16.25
N VAL A 138 6.37 3.05 15.64
CA VAL A 138 5.62 1.81 15.87
C VAL A 138 5.76 0.93 14.64
N VAL A 139 6.09 -0.35 14.85
CA VAL A 139 6.10 -1.39 13.80
C VAL A 139 5.08 -2.45 14.20
N LEU A 140 3.98 -2.53 13.45
CA LEU A 140 2.93 -3.52 13.63
C LEU A 140 3.27 -4.78 12.83
N LEU A 141 3.24 -5.93 13.48
CA LEU A 141 3.48 -7.23 12.88
C LEU A 141 2.22 -8.10 12.96
N ASP A 142 1.90 -8.84 11.92
CA ASP A 142 0.81 -9.82 11.95
C ASP A 142 1.26 -11.14 12.62
N GLU A 143 0.37 -12.13 12.74
CA GLU A 143 0.72 -13.44 13.33
C GLU A 143 1.69 -14.29 12.47
N ASN A 144 2.10 -13.82 11.29
CA ASN A 144 3.15 -14.39 10.44
C ASN A 144 4.46 -13.61 10.53
N GLU A 145 4.56 -12.63 11.42
CA GLU A 145 5.68 -11.70 11.57
C GLU A 145 5.88 -10.81 10.33
N ILE A 146 4.83 -10.58 9.54
CA ILE A 146 4.84 -9.67 8.40
C ILE A 146 4.54 -8.26 8.91
N CYS A 147 5.29 -7.27 8.43
CA CYS A 147 5.03 -5.87 8.76
C CYS A 147 3.74 -5.39 8.10
N VAL A 148 2.76 -5.00 8.92
CA VAL A 148 1.43 -4.52 8.49
C VAL A 148 1.19 -3.05 8.83
N GLY A 149 2.17 -2.36 9.41
CA GLY A 149 2.05 -0.93 9.65
C GLY A 149 3.30 -0.32 10.26
N ILE A 150 3.60 0.90 9.84
CA ILE A 150 4.71 1.70 10.38
C ILE A 150 4.17 3.09 10.70
N GLY A 151 4.06 3.41 11.99
CA GLY A 151 3.75 4.76 12.46
C GLY A 151 5.04 5.53 12.73
N LEU A 152 5.18 6.74 12.17
CA LEU A 152 6.31 7.62 12.42
C LEU A 152 5.88 8.93 13.10
N PRO A 153 6.60 9.37 14.15
CA PRO A 153 6.41 10.69 14.69
C PRO A 153 6.92 11.77 13.72
N PRO A 154 6.62 13.05 13.95
CA PRO A 154 7.20 14.16 13.19
C PRO A 154 8.72 14.18 13.31
N LEU A 155 9.38 14.64 12.26
CA LEU A 155 10.80 14.95 12.31
C LEU A 155 11.03 16.03 13.39
N PRO A 156 11.94 15.83 14.36
CA PRO A 156 12.20 16.80 15.42
C PRO A 156 12.52 18.19 14.87
N VAL A 157 11.76 19.20 15.30
CA VAL A 157 12.06 20.63 15.04
C VAL A 157 12.61 21.31 16.28
N SER A 158 13.44 22.34 16.10
CA SER A 158 14.13 23.07 17.19
C SER A 158 13.20 23.73 18.22
N GLY A 159 11.88 23.79 17.95
CA GLY A 159 10.84 24.31 18.86
C GLY A 159 10.00 23.22 19.55
N GLY A 160 10.34 21.94 19.40
CA GLY A 160 9.54 20.80 19.88
C GLY A 160 8.51 20.32 18.85
N ASN A 161 8.17 19.04 18.90
CA ASN A 161 7.16 18.47 18.01
C ASN A 161 5.74 18.83 18.49
N PRO A 162 4.74 18.84 17.57
CA PRO A 162 3.33 18.93 17.96
C PRO A 162 3.02 17.90 19.04
N VAL A 163 2.48 18.36 20.17
CA VAL A 163 2.02 17.47 21.24
C VAL A 163 0.67 16.92 20.83
N HIS A 164 0.56 15.59 20.69
CA HIS A 164 -0.74 14.98 20.55
C HIS A 164 -1.56 15.29 21.79
N THR A 165 -2.57 16.12 21.59
CA THR A 165 -3.57 16.40 22.62
C THR A 165 -4.71 15.43 22.35
N PRO A 166 -4.92 14.42 23.20
CA PRO A 166 -6.03 13.50 23.06
C PRO A 166 -7.34 14.28 22.97
N HIS A 167 -8.28 13.75 22.20
CA HIS A 167 -9.63 14.29 22.14
C HIS A 167 -10.30 14.25 23.53
N ASP A 168 -10.96 15.34 23.92
CA ASP A 168 -11.72 15.47 25.18
C ASP A 168 -13.04 14.68 25.22
N VAL A 169 -13.30 13.79 24.25
CA VAL A 169 -14.48 12.90 24.31
C VAL A 169 -14.01 11.54 24.81
N ASP A 170 -14.56 11.14 25.95
CA ASP A 170 -14.38 9.82 26.53
C ASP A 170 -14.66 8.72 25.49
N GLY A 171 -13.62 7.95 25.16
CA GLY A 171 -13.74 6.73 24.38
C GLY A 171 -12.82 6.62 23.16
N PRO A 172 -12.88 5.49 22.43
CA PRO A 172 -12.07 5.22 21.25
C PRO A 172 -12.39 6.18 20.10
N PRO A 173 -11.40 6.56 19.25
CA PRO A 173 -11.63 7.43 18.11
C PRO A 173 -12.63 6.81 17.12
N GLN A 174 -13.61 7.61 16.67
CA GLN A 174 -14.69 7.16 15.78
C GLN A 174 -14.66 7.92 14.45
N THR A 175 -14.95 7.20 13.36
CA THR A 175 -15.20 7.79 12.03
C THR A 175 -16.67 8.11 11.82
N PRO A 176 -17.03 9.24 11.16
CA PRO A 176 -18.39 9.49 10.72
C PRO A 176 -18.86 8.55 9.60
N PHE A 177 -17.94 7.85 8.94
CA PHE A 177 -18.22 6.97 7.80
C PHE A 177 -17.61 5.57 8.02
N PRO A 178 -18.15 4.79 8.96
CA PRO A 178 -17.59 3.50 9.34
C PRO A 178 -17.73 2.44 8.23
N LEU A 179 -17.05 1.31 8.43
CA LEU A 179 -17.19 0.16 7.55
C LEU A 179 -18.63 -0.38 7.62
N ASP A 180 -19.28 -0.51 6.47
CA ASP A 180 -20.68 -0.93 6.39
C ASP A 180 -20.91 -2.05 5.34
N GLU A 181 -22.12 -2.62 5.31
CA GLU A 181 -22.47 -3.69 4.36
C GLU A 181 -22.76 -3.19 2.92
N LYS A 182 -23.07 -1.90 2.76
CA LYS A 182 -23.36 -1.29 1.45
C LYS A 182 -22.06 -1.08 0.66
N THR A 183 -21.06 -0.49 1.31
CA THR A 183 -19.75 -0.18 0.71
C THR A 183 -18.83 -1.38 0.77
N LYS A 184 -18.91 -2.20 1.83
CA LYS A 184 -17.97 -3.30 2.14
C LYS A 184 -16.50 -2.85 2.10
N GLY A 185 -16.27 -1.56 2.37
CA GLY A 185 -14.96 -0.90 2.26
C GLY A 185 -14.41 -0.81 0.82
N ASN A 186 -15.27 -0.88 -0.20
CA ASN A 186 -14.90 -0.69 -1.61
C ASN A 186 -15.17 0.73 -2.12
N ILE A 187 -15.81 1.58 -1.31
CA ILE A 187 -16.15 2.96 -1.67
C ILE A 187 -15.45 3.87 -0.67
N ARG A 188 -14.71 4.86 -1.18
CA ARG A 188 -13.97 5.84 -0.37
C ARG A 188 -14.77 7.10 -0.09
N THR A 189 -15.46 7.62 -1.10
CA THR A 189 -16.06 8.97 -1.08
C THR A 189 -17.51 8.90 -0.61
N PRO A 190 -17.90 9.62 0.47
CA PRO A 190 -19.29 9.71 0.90
C PRO A 190 -20.17 10.40 -0.14
N GLU A 191 -21.45 10.01 -0.17
CA GLU A 191 -22.44 10.61 -1.08
C GLU A 191 -22.63 12.10 -0.76
N GLY A 192 -22.58 12.96 -1.79
CA GLY A 192 -22.72 14.42 -1.65
C GLY A 192 -21.49 15.17 -1.12
N SER A 193 -20.35 14.50 -0.92
CA SER A 193 -19.12 15.19 -0.51
C SER A 193 -18.59 16.09 -1.62
N ILE A 194 -18.17 17.31 -1.26
CA ILE A 194 -17.46 18.20 -2.19
C ILE A 194 -16.11 17.56 -2.53
N GLU A 195 -15.76 17.54 -3.82
CA GLU A 195 -14.45 17.06 -4.28
C GLU A 195 -13.35 18.03 -3.80
N ALA A 196 -12.79 17.74 -2.62
CA ALA A 196 -11.70 18.50 -2.00
C ALA A 196 -10.37 17.71 -2.07
N SER A 197 -10.22 16.87 -3.10
CA SER A 197 -9.03 16.05 -3.31
C SER A 197 -8.50 16.20 -4.73
N VAL A 198 -7.18 16.32 -4.86
CA VAL A 198 -6.48 16.39 -6.15
C VAL A 198 -5.46 15.27 -6.21
N SER A 199 -5.48 14.50 -7.29
CA SER A 199 -4.52 13.41 -7.52
C SER A 199 -3.59 13.73 -8.68
N TYR A 200 -2.31 13.54 -8.44
CA TYR A 200 -1.25 13.54 -9.43
C TYR A 200 -0.70 12.14 -9.59
N GLN A 201 -0.37 11.74 -10.82
CA GLN A 201 0.23 10.45 -11.11
C GLN A 201 1.28 10.61 -12.21
N ALA A 202 2.52 10.28 -11.86
CA ALA A 202 3.69 10.30 -12.74
C ALA A 202 3.56 9.23 -13.83
N TYR A 203 3.05 8.04 -13.49
CA TYR A 203 2.75 6.98 -14.44
C TYR A 203 1.62 6.07 -13.94
N GLY A 204 0.83 5.54 -14.86
CA GLY A 204 -0.23 4.60 -14.54
C GLY A 204 -1.30 4.58 -15.60
N PHE A 205 -2.52 4.29 -15.18
CA PHE A 205 -3.68 4.42 -16.05
C PHE A 205 -4.71 5.31 -15.36
N GLY A 206 -5.18 6.31 -16.09
CA GLY A 206 -6.34 7.12 -15.74
C GLY A 206 -7.46 6.29 -15.12
N LEU A 207 -8.13 6.81 -14.08
CA LEU A 207 -9.33 6.16 -13.55
C LEU A 207 -10.36 5.98 -14.68
N GLY A 208 -10.78 4.75 -14.94
CA GLY A 208 -11.70 4.43 -16.04
C GLY A 208 -11.07 4.44 -17.44
N SER A 209 -9.75 4.59 -17.57
CA SER A 209 -9.08 4.59 -18.87
C SER A 209 -9.26 3.27 -19.61
N LYS A 210 -9.75 3.32 -20.84
CA LYS A 210 -9.85 2.15 -21.74
C LYS A 210 -8.47 1.51 -22.00
N LYS A 211 -7.38 2.28 -21.93
CA LYS A 211 -6.00 1.78 -22.09
C LYS A 211 -5.57 0.82 -20.97
N SER A 212 -6.27 0.82 -19.83
CA SER A 212 -6.02 -0.13 -18.73
C SER A 212 -6.69 -1.50 -18.94
N ALA A 213 -7.56 -1.63 -19.95
CA ALA A 213 -8.29 -2.86 -20.19
C ALA A 213 -7.33 -4.03 -20.44
N GLY A 214 -7.51 -5.11 -19.67
CA GLY A 214 -6.63 -6.27 -19.69
C GLY A 214 -5.30 -6.10 -18.94
N MET A 215 -4.81 -4.89 -18.68
CA MET A 215 -3.50 -4.69 -18.06
C MET A 215 -3.46 -5.05 -16.58
N LEU A 216 -4.58 -4.82 -15.88
CA LEU A 216 -4.74 -5.22 -14.48
C LEU A 216 -4.98 -6.74 -14.39
N ASP A 217 -4.30 -7.39 -13.45
CA ASP A 217 -4.60 -8.79 -13.12
C ASP A 217 -6.06 -8.91 -12.63
N LYS A 218 -6.75 -9.97 -13.02
CA LYS A 218 -8.15 -10.21 -12.66
C LYS A 218 -8.23 -10.91 -11.30
N LYS A 219 -9.26 -10.54 -10.53
CA LYS A 219 -9.69 -11.31 -9.35
C LYS A 219 -9.97 -12.75 -9.78
N ILE A 220 -9.57 -13.73 -8.98
CA ILE A 220 -9.78 -15.14 -9.31
C ILE A 220 -11.23 -15.50 -9.04
N GLN A 221 -11.93 -15.99 -10.06
CA GLN A 221 -13.30 -16.47 -9.91
C GLN A 221 -13.29 -17.97 -9.63
N CYS A 222 -14.06 -18.38 -8.64
CA CYS A 222 -14.26 -19.78 -8.30
C CYS A 222 -15.75 -20.15 -8.26
N THR A 223 -15.99 -21.45 -8.25
CA THR A 223 -17.25 -22.05 -7.82
C THR A 223 -17.10 -22.49 -6.37
N THR A 224 -18.13 -23.10 -5.80
CA THR A 224 -17.98 -23.76 -4.51
C THR A 224 -17.00 -24.92 -4.55
N LYS A 225 -16.54 -25.46 -5.69
CA LYS A 225 -15.67 -26.66 -5.73
C LYS A 225 -14.30 -26.42 -6.33
N SER A 226 -14.14 -25.45 -7.23
CA SER A 226 -12.90 -25.23 -7.97
C SER A 226 -12.80 -23.81 -8.53
N ILE A 227 -11.57 -23.40 -8.89
CA ILE A 227 -11.33 -22.19 -9.68
C ILE A 227 -11.89 -22.38 -11.10
N LYS A 228 -12.54 -21.35 -11.63
CA LYS A 228 -13.03 -21.31 -13.02
C LYS A 228 -11.85 -21.06 -13.96
N THR A 229 -11.10 -22.11 -14.27
CA THR A 229 -9.83 -22.02 -15.03
C THR A 229 -9.99 -21.36 -16.39
N TRP A 230 -11.14 -21.51 -17.05
CA TRP A 230 -11.46 -20.84 -18.32
C TRP A 230 -11.62 -19.31 -18.23
N LEU A 231 -11.67 -18.74 -17.01
CA LEU A 231 -11.67 -17.29 -16.78
C LEU A 231 -10.31 -16.75 -16.31
N LEU A 232 -9.33 -17.62 -16.06
CA LEU A 232 -8.00 -17.22 -15.63
C LEU A 232 -7.21 -16.58 -16.77
N GLN A 233 -6.55 -15.47 -16.46
CA GLN A 233 -5.60 -14.85 -17.39
C GLN A 233 -4.39 -15.75 -17.64
N GLY A 234 -4.01 -15.86 -18.91
CA GLY A 234 -2.88 -16.68 -19.35
C GLY A 234 -3.11 -18.19 -19.30
N TYR A 235 -4.31 -18.65 -18.94
CA TYR A 235 -4.62 -20.08 -18.89
C TYR A 235 -4.96 -20.62 -20.29
N GLY A 236 -4.48 -21.83 -20.60
CA GLY A 236 -4.60 -22.43 -21.94
C GLY A 236 -3.68 -21.79 -22.98
N SER A 237 -3.98 -22.02 -24.27
CA SER A 237 -3.18 -21.50 -25.39
C SER A 237 -3.86 -20.36 -26.16
N THR A 238 -5.15 -20.10 -25.94
CA THR A 238 -5.94 -19.16 -26.75
C THR A 238 -5.42 -17.72 -26.71
N TRP A 239 -4.82 -17.30 -25.60
CA TRP A 239 -4.25 -15.96 -25.45
C TRP A 239 -3.02 -15.72 -26.34
N GLN A 240 -2.37 -16.78 -26.84
CA GLN A 240 -1.17 -16.67 -27.68
C GLN A 240 -1.47 -16.14 -29.09
N ASP A 241 -2.73 -16.29 -29.51
CA ASP A 241 -3.25 -15.90 -30.82
C ASP A 241 -4.09 -14.61 -30.74
N GLU A 242 -4.28 -14.05 -29.55
CA GLU A 242 -4.96 -12.76 -29.37
C GLU A 242 -4.04 -11.60 -29.75
N GLU A 243 -4.38 -10.89 -30.83
CA GLU A 243 -3.81 -9.57 -31.15
C GLU A 243 -4.33 -8.54 -30.13
N ASN A 244 -3.65 -8.44 -29.00
CA ASN A 244 -3.95 -7.46 -27.97
C ASN A 244 -3.07 -6.22 -28.16
N ILE A 245 -3.68 -5.04 -28.29
CA ILE A 245 -2.95 -3.77 -28.15
C ILE A 245 -2.62 -3.58 -26.68
N LEU A 246 -1.35 -3.78 -26.32
CA LEU A 246 -0.86 -3.57 -24.97
C LEU A 246 -0.35 -2.14 -24.82
N HIS A 247 -0.84 -1.44 -23.81
CA HIS A 247 -0.41 -0.08 -23.51
C HIS A 247 0.48 -0.07 -22.28
N LEU A 248 1.59 0.67 -22.37
CA LEU A 248 2.36 1.00 -21.17
C LEU A 248 1.64 2.06 -20.33
N PRO A 249 1.83 2.01 -19.00
CA PRO A 249 1.45 3.08 -18.09
C PRO A 249 1.95 4.44 -18.60
N ASN A 250 1.10 5.46 -18.52
CA ASN A 250 1.42 6.85 -18.91
C ASN A 250 0.87 7.82 -17.84
N PRO A 251 1.32 9.08 -17.77
CA PRO A 251 0.77 10.06 -16.84
C PRO A 251 -0.75 10.23 -17.02
N LEU A 252 -1.46 10.48 -15.92
CA LEU A 252 -2.94 10.48 -15.86
C LEU A 252 -3.62 11.51 -16.78
N ARG A 253 -2.95 12.61 -17.13
CA ARG A 253 -3.53 13.70 -17.93
C ARG A 253 -2.67 13.98 -19.17
N GLU A 254 -3.17 13.61 -20.34
CA GLU A 254 -2.53 13.92 -21.63
C GLU A 254 -2.61 15.43 -21.95
N CYS A 255 -3.62 16.15 -21.46
CA CYS A 255 -3.72 17.62 -21.52
C CYS A 255 -3.88 18.20 -20.10
N GLN A 256 -3.03 19.17 -19.74
CA GLN A 256 -3.14 19.93 -18.49
C GLN A 256 -3.22 21.42 -18.85
N ASN A 257 -4.05 22.18 -18.14
CA ASN A 257 -3.92 23.64 -18.21
C ASN A 257 -2.63 24.07 -17.46
N THR A 258 -2.21 25.32 -17.66
CA THR A 258 -0.97 25.83 -17.07
C THR A 258 -0.99 25.76 -15.53
N ASP A 259 -2.13 26.06 -14.92
CA ASP A 259 -2.29 26.08 -13.46
C ASP A 259 -2.10 24.70 -12.82
N ASP A 260 -2.66 23.65 -13.43
CA ASP A 260 -2.46 22.26 -12.99
C ASP A 260 -0.98 21.86 -13.09
N SER A 261 -0.33 22.24 -14.20
CA SER A 261 1.08 21.92 -14.46
C SER A 261 1.99 22.58 -13.42
N ASP A 262 1.76 23.86 -13.13
CA ASP A 262 2.50 24.61 -12.11
C ASP A 262 2.26 24.06 -10.70
N ALA A 263 1.03 23.68 -10.37
CA ALA A 263 0.68 23.08 -9.09
C ALA A 263 1.40 21.73 -8.88
N ILE A 264 1.49 20.91 -9.92
CA ILE A 264 2.19 19.62 -9.89
C ILE A 264 3.69 19.81 -9.63
N VAL A 265 4.32 20.76 -10.32
CA VAL A 265 5.75 21.06 -10.15
C VAL A 265 6.01 21.53 -8.72
N LYS A 266 5.17 22.43 -8.20
CA LYS A 266 5.27 22.90 -6.81
C LYS A 266 5.10 21.75 -5.82
N LEU A 267 4.06 20.94 -5.99
CA LEU A 267 3.79 19.78 -5.12
C LEU A 267 4.96 18.80 -5.13
N ARG A 268 5.53 18.49 -6.30
CA ARG A 268 6.70 17.60 -6.42
C ARG A 268 7.88 18.13 -5.60
N ASN A 269 8.15 19.42 -5.69
CA ASN A 269 9.26 20.06 -5.00
C ASN A 269 9.04 20.12 -3.47
N GLU A 270 7.86 20.57 -3.03
CA GLU A 270 7.51 20.65 -1.61
C GLU A 270 7.47 19.28 -0.93
N MET A 271 7.04 18.24 -1.67
CA MET A 271 6.95 16.87 -1.15
C MET A 271 8.26 16.08 -1.30
N THR A 272 9.40 16.72 -1.55
CA THR A 272 10.69 16.02 -1.73
C THR A 272 11.05 15.14 -0.52
N PHE A 273 10.94 15.67 0.70
CA PHE A 273 11.21 14.92 1.93
C PHE A 273 10.32 13.69 2.06
N TYR A 274 9.01 13.87 1.94
CA TYR A 274 8.03 12.80 2.10
C TYR A 274 8.13 11.74 0.98
N SER A 275 8.43 12.16 -0.25
CA SER A 275 8.70 11.24 -1.35
C SER A 275 9.90 10.35 -1.03
N LYS A 276 11.02 10.96 -0.59
CA LYS A 276 12.22 10.21 -0.21
C LYS A 276 12.00 9.34 1.03
N LEU A 277 11.23 9.80 2.01
CA LEU A 277 10.86 9.02 3.19
C LEU A 277 10.10 7.75 2.78
N SER A 278 9.06 7.88 1.95
CA SER A 278 8.30 6.73 1.42
C SER A 278 9.20 5.73 0.68
N LEU A 279 10.13 6.21 -0.13
CA LEU A 279 11.10 5.37 -0.86
C LEU A 279 12.03 4.63 0.11
N VAL A 280 12.56 5.31 1.11
CA VAL A 280 13.47 4.72 2.12
C VAL A 280 12.74 3.66 2.94
N ILE A 281 11.48 3.90 3.32
CA ILE A 281 10.65 2.91 4.02
C ILE A 281 10.42 1.68 3.15
N ASN A 282 9.99 1.84 1.90
CA ASN A 282 9.82 0.71 0.97
C ASN A 282 11.14 -0.04 0.75
N THR A 283 12.25 0.67 0.58
CA THR A 283 13.57 0.05 0.36
C THR A 283 14.01 -0.79 1.56
N ALA A 284 13.79 -0.29 2.78
CA ALA A 284 14.25 -0.96 3.99
C ALA A 284 13.35 -2.14 4.38
N PHE A 285 12.04 -2.02 4.24
CA PHE A 285 11.09 -3.06 4.66
C PHE A 285 10.71 -4.03 3.54
N LEU A 286 10.77 -3.59 2.28
CA LEU A 286 10.41 -4.37 1.09
C LEU A 286 11.54 -4.31 0.04
N PRO A 287 12.78 -4.73 0.37
CA PRO A 287 13.93 -4.55 -0.51
C PRO A 287 13.76 -5.27 -1.86
N VAL A 288 13.18 -6.47 -1.87
CA VAL A 288 12.93 -7.24 -3.10
C VAL A 288 11.83 -6.58 -3.95
N SER A 289 10.70 -6.19 -3.36
CA SER A 289 9.64 -5.48 -4.08
C SER A 289 10.12 -4.15 -4.65
N THR A 290 10.95 -3.42 -3.89
CA THR A 290 11.56 -2.17 -4.34
C THR A 290 12.45 -2.41 -5.55
N LYS A 291 13.30 -3.45 -5.53
CA LYS A 291 14.15 -3.79 -6.68
C LYS A 291 13.33 -4.16 -7.91
N VAL A 292 12.30 -4.99 -7.77
CA VAL A 292 11.42 -5.38 -8.87
C VAL A 292 10.67 -4.17 -9.44
N ALA A 293 10.16 -3.29 -8.56
CA ALA A 293 9.51 -2.05 -8.97
C ALA A 293 10.47 -1.11 -9.71
N GLN A 294 11.74 -1.04 -9.27
CA GLN A 294 12.77 -0.27 -9.94
C GLN A 294 13.04 -0.79 -11.35
N GLU A 295 13.26 -2.11 -11.50
CA GLU A 295 13.48 -2.73 -12.81
C GLU A 295 12.29 -2.51 -13.76
N ALA A 296 11.07 -2.49 -13.22
CA ALA A 296 9.87 -2.16 -13.99
C ALA A 296 9.85 -0.69 -14.43
N VAL A 297 10.21 0.25 -13.54
CA VAL A 297 10.31 1.68 -13.87
C VAL A 297 11.43 1.93 -14.89
N ASP A 298 12.56 1.23 -14.79
CA ASP A 298 13.65 1.33 -15.76
C ASP A 298 13.18 0.88 -17.15
N TYR A 299 12.38 -0.20 -17.23
CA TYR A 299 11.74 -0.59 -18.48
C TYR A 299 10.79 0.50 -19.03
N LEU A 300 10.05 1.22 -18.17
CA LEU A 300 9.25 2.37 -18.60
C LEU A 300 10.11 3.53 -19.12
N LYS A 301 11.28 3.78 -18.54
CA LYS A 301 12.21 4.80 -19.03
C LYS A 301 12.75 4.42 -20.41
N GLU A 302 12.98 3.13 -20.67
CA GLU A 302 13.48 2.66 -21.97
C GLU A 302 12.42 2.59 -23.06
N GLN A 303 11.19 2.19 -22.71
CA GLN A 303 10.14 1.84 -23.70
C GLN A 303 8.95 2.80 -23.69
N GLY A 304 8.88 3.69 -22.70
CA GLY A 304 7.81 4.66 -22.54
C GLY A 304 7.96 5.87 -23.47
N SER A 305 6.92 6.71 -23.48
CA SER A 305 6.95 7.97 -24.24
C SER A 305 7.97 8.97 -23.69
N ASP A 306 8.49 9.87 -24.51
CA ASP A 306 9.44 10.92 -24.10
C ASP A 306 8.93 11.71 -22.89
N ARG A 307 7.64 12.07 -22.89
CA ARG A 307 6.99 12.77 -21.77
C ARG A 307 6.98 11.95 -20.48
N LEU A 308 6.84 10.62 -20.58
CA LEU A 308 6.93 9.76 -19.40
C LEU A 308 8.36 9.73 -18.86
N GLN A 309 9.35 9.64 -19.74
CA GLN A 309 10.76 9.66 -19.37
C GLN A 309 11.12 10.96 -18.63
N GLU A 310 10.78 12.11 -19.21
CA GLU A 310 11.00 13.42 -18.58
C GLU A 310 10.31 13.55 -17.21
N ASN A 311 9.10 13.00 -17.07
CA ASN A 311 8.40 13.01 -15.78
C ASN A 311 9.13 12.16 -14.75
N LEU A 312 9.54 10.93 -15.12
CA LEU A 312 10.24 10.00 -14.24
C LEU A 312 11.58 10.56 -13.77
N ASP A 313 12.31 11.28 -14.61
CA ASP A 313 13.59 11.90 -14.25
C ASP A 313 13.45 12.97 -13.15
N LEU A 314 12.27 13.57 -13.03
CA LEU A 314 11.98 14.57 -12.01
C LEU A 314 11.46 13.95 -10.70
N GLU A 315 11.01 12.70 -10.72
CA GLU A 315 10.40 12.05 -9.56
C GLU A 315 11.41 11.79 -8.44
N LYS A 316 11.01 12.13 -7.21
CA LYS A 316 11.84 11.91 -6.02
C LYS A 316 11.62 10.52 -5.41
N ASN A 317 10.53 9.86 -5.78
CA ASN A 317 10.25 8.46 -5.51
C ASN A 317 9.72 7.83 -6.79
N GLU A 318 10.54 7.02 -7.44
CA GLU A 318 10.21 6.51 -8.77
C GLU A 318 9.30 5.27 -8.73
N ILE A 319 9.28 4.52 -7.62
CA ILE A 319 8.43 3.33 -7.48
C ILE A 319 7.02 3.66 -6.97
N VAL A 320 6.83 4.85 -6.39
CA VAL A 320 5.52 5.35 -5.93
C VAL A 320 4.98 6.39 -6.91
N ALA A 321 4.06 5.95 -7.75
CA ALA A 321 3.66 6.64 -8.97
C ALA A 321 2.68 7.80 -8.74
N SER A 322 1.94 7.78 -7.64
CA SER A 322 0.80 8.69 -7.43
C SER A 322 0.84 9.38 -6.08
N ARG A 323 0.26 10.58 -6.04
CA ARG A 323 0.07 11.40 -4.84
C ARG A 323 -1.33 11.98 -4.86
N THR A 324 -2.08 11.82 -3.77
CA THR A 324 -3.40 12.45 -3.58
C THR A 324 -3.33 13.39 -2.41
N VAL A 325 -3.61 14.68 -2.64
CA VAL A 325 -3.77 15.68 -1.59
C VAL A 325 -5.26 15.82 -1.31
N SER A 326 -5.66 15.68 -0.05
CA SER A 326 -7.03 15.88 0.41
C SER A 326 -7.07 16.98 1.45
N VAL A 327 -8.03 17.88 1.36
CA VAL A 327 -8.23 19.01 2.30
C VAL A 327 -9.57 18.86 2.99
N ASN A 328 -9.57 18.91 4.33
CA ASN A 328 -10.78 18.84 5.18
C ASN A 328 -11.75 17.72 4.77
N THR A 329 -11.21 16.62 4.23
CA THR A 329 -11.99 15.52 3.68
C THR A 329 -12.14 14.42 4.72
N GLN A 330 -13.38 13.95 4.87
CA GLN A 330 -13.69 12.70 5.56
C GLN A 330 -13.97 11.62 4.52
N VAL A 331 -13.52 10.39 4.80
CA VAL A 331 -13.64 9.25 3.89
C VAL A 331 -14.31 8.09 4.60
N HIS A 332 -15.02 7.26 3.85
CA HIS A 332 -15.44 5.95 4.33
C HIS A 332 -14.22 5.12 4.73
N THR A 333 -14.38 4.28 5.74
CA THR A 333 -13.45 3.19 5.99
C THR A 333 -13.43 2.26 4.78
N HIS A 334 -12.26 2.13 4.16
CA HIS A 334 -12.08 1.43 2.90
C HIS A 334 -10.72 0.73 2.82
N ARG A 335 -10.49 -0.01 1.74
CA ARG A 335 -9.16 -0.47 1.34
C ARG A 335 -8.89 -0.06 -0.09
N ASP A 336 -7.63 0.20 -0.41
CA ASP A 336 -7.21 0.61 -1.75
C ASP A 336 -6.92 -0.61 -2.62
N ARG A 337 -7.96 -1.38 -2.93
CA ARG A 337 -7.88 -2.73 -3.56
C ARG A 337 -7.11 -2.82 -4.88
N ASN A 338 -6.75 -1.70 -5.51
CA ASN A 338 -6.03 -1.66 -6.78
C ASN A 338 -4.56 -1.26 -6.60
N ASN A 339 -4.10 -1.01 -5.37
CA ASN A 339 -2.72 -0.62 -5.10
C ASN A 339 -1.77 -1.82 -5.20
N ALA A 340 -0.51 -1.55 -5.50
CA ALA A 340 0.53 -2.55 -5.66
C ALA A 340 0.94 -3.17 -4.32
N PHE A 341 1.73 -4.24 -4.36
CA PHE A 341 2.38 -4.84 -3.18
C PHE A 341 3.62 -4.02 -2.76
N LEU A 342 3.38 -2.75 -2.47
CA LEU A 342 4.30 -1.78 -1.91
C LEU A 342 3.62 -1.16 -0.68
N PHE A 343 4.39 -0.53 0.20
CA PHE A 343 3.80 0.27 1.25
C PHE A 343 3.32 1.60 0.69
N ASP A 344 2.01 1.79 0.77
CA ASP A 344 1.38 3.09 0.64
C ASP A 344 1.75 3.94 1.86
N SER A 345 1.71 5.26 1.70
CA SER A 345 2.09 6.21 2.75
C SER A 345 1.03 7.29 2.87
N VAL A 346 0.66 7.66 4.09
CA VAL A 346 -0.18 8.83 4.35
C VAL A 346 0.53 9.77 5.32
N TYR A 347 0.56 11.05 4.96
CA TYR A 347 1.16 12.13 5.73
C TYR A 347 0.07 13.10 6.17
N PHE A 348 0.12 13.56 7.40
CA PHE A 348 -0.89 14.44 7.98
C PHE A 348 -0.33 15.83 8.27
N PHE A 349 -1.09 16.87 7.91
CA PHE A 349 -0.74 18.26 8.17
C PHE A 349 -1.98 19.04 8.60
N GLY A 350 -1.79 20.09 9.38
CA GLY A 350 -2.87 21.00 9.70
C GLY A 350 -2.77 21.63 11.06
N ASN A 351 -3.83 22.34 11.42
CA ASN A 351 -4.07 22.95 12.72
C ASN A 351 -5.34 22.35 13.38
N HIS A 352 -5.69 21.12 13.00
CA HIS A 352 -6.81 20.37 13.55
C HIS A 352 -6.40 19.60 14.82
N ARG A 353 -7.43 19.16 15.56
CA ARG A 353 -7.33 18.18 16.62
C ARG A 353 -8.12 16.91 16.23
N GLY A 354 -7.79 15.77 16.86
CA GLY A 354 -8.32 14.46 16.48
C GLY A 354 -7.90 14.04 15.06
N GLY A 355 -8.76 13.29 14.37
CA GLY A 355 -8.51 12.87 12.98
C GLY A 355 -7.50 11.73 12.85
N GLU A 356 -7.43 10.88 13.88
CA GLU A 356 -6.63 9.67 13.94
C GLU A 356 -6.85 8.80 12.69
N PHE A 357 -5.78 8.18 12.23
CA PHE A 357 -5.81 7.20 11.17
C PHE A 357 -6.24 5.85 11.72
N LEU A 358 -7.45 5.44 11.39
CA LEU A 358 -8.05 4.20 11.89
C LEU A 358 -7.56 3.02 11.06
N LEU A 359 -7.25 1.91 11.72
CA LEU A 359 -6.93 0.62 11.11
C LEU A 359 -7.86 -0.46 11.71
N PRO A 360 -9.15 -0.47 11.31
CA PRO A 360 -10.15 -1.31 11.97
C PRO A 360 -9.84 -2.81 11.97
N SER A 361 -9.22 -3.32 10.90
CA SER A 361 -8.82 -4.74 10.83
C SER A 361 -7.79 -5.13 11.90
N LEU A 362 -7.07 -4.16 12.44
CA LEU A 362 -6.03 -4.36 13.45
C LEU A 362 -6.51 -3.93 14.86
N GLY A 363 -7.65 -3.25 14.97
CA GLY A 363 -8.15 -2.71 16.24
C GLY A 363 -7.31 -1.58 16.82
N VAL A 364 -6.59 -0.85 15.99
CA VAL A 364 -5.72 0.24 16.41
C VAL A 364 -5.97 1.51 15.61
N ALA A 365 -5.57 2.64 16.19
CA ALA A 365 -5.54 3.93 15.54
C ALA A 365 -4.16 4.57 15.72
N TYR A 366 -3.70 5.31 14.71
CA TYR A 366 -2.48 6.09 14.79
C TYR A 366 -2.79 7.58 14.73
N THR A 367 -2.02 8.39 15.44
CA THR A 367 -2.25 9.85 15.46
C THR A 367 -2.21 10.44 14.04
N GLY A 368 -3.17 11.32 13.76
CA GLY A 368 -3.36 11.95 12.45
C GLY A 368 -3.03 13.44 12.45
N LEU A 369 -2.14 13.88 13.36
CA LEU A 369 -1.78 15.28 13.55
C LEU A 369 -0.61 15.73 12.67
N HIS A 370 -0.33 17.03 12.70
CA HIS A 370 0.70 17.65 11.88
C HIS A 370 2.07 16.93 11.98
N GLY A 371 2.62 16.57 10.82
CA GLY A 371 3.95 15.99 10.68
C GLY A 371 4.02 14.48 10.89
N TYR A 372 2.96 13.85 11.40
CA TYR A 372 2.90 12.40 11.56
C TYR A 372 2.67 11.69 10.22
N SER A 373 3.12 10.44 10.14
CA SER A 373 2.87 9.60 8.97
C SER A 373 2.63 8.14 9.33
N PHE A 374 1.87 7.47 8.46
CA PHE A 374 1.65 6.03 8.55
C PHE A 374 1.92 5.37 7.20
N HIS A 375 2.58 4.21 7.24
CA HIS A 375 2.94 3.44 6.04
C HIS A 375 2.48 2.00 6.19
N GLY A 376 1.94 1.40 5.14
CA GLY A 376 1.49 0.01 5.21
C GLY A 376 0.79 -0.51 3.98
N PRO A 377 0.30 -1.76 4.03
CA PRO A 377 -0.33 -2.45 2.91
C PRO A 377 -1.82 -2.09 2.80
N PHE A 378 -2.13 -0.84 2.44
CA PHE A 378 -3.51 -0.33 2.38
C PHE A 378 -4.38 -0.97 1.30
N ARG A 379 -3.77 -1.73 0.37
CA ARG A 379 -4.48 -2.65 -0.51
C ARG A 379 -5.36 -3.65 0.25
N ILE A 380 -4.83 -4.15 1.37
CA ILE A 380 -5.43 -5.25 2.14
C ILE A 380 -6.14 -4.71 3.37
N LEU A 381 -5.50 -3.78 4.09
CA LEU A 381 -6.02 -3.27 5.35
C LEU A 381 -7.17 -2.28 5.13
N TYR A 382 -8.27 -2.51 5.85
CA TYR A 382 -9.27 -1.48 6.01
C TYR A 382 -8.67 -0.33 6.83
N HIS A 383 -8.89 0.88 6.34
CA HIS A 383 -8.41 2.09 6.98
C HIS A 383 -9.39 3.24 6.76
N GLY A 384 -9.36 4.20 7.68
CA GLY A 384 -10.28 5.33 7.70
C GLY A 384 -9.70 6.51 8.48
N VAL A 385 -10.50 7.55 8.64
CA VAL A 385 -10.12 8.76 9.37
C VAL A 385 -11.16 9.03 10.44
N ALA A 386 -10.72 9.21 11.68
CA ALA A 386 -11.59 9.59 12.77
C ALA A 386 -12.12 11.02 12.60
N LYS A 387 -13.13 11.38 13.39
CA LYS A 387 -13.62 12.76 13.43
C LYS A 387 -12.48 13.71 13.82
N PHE A 388 -12.35 14.80 13.08
CA PHE A 388 -11.44 15.90 13.41
C PHE A 388 -12.23 17.19 13.58
N TYR A 389 -11.62 18.15 14.27
CA TYR A 389 -12.24 19.42 14.63
C TYR A 389 -11.18 20.52 14.68
N PHE A 390 -11.67 21.76 14.67
CA PHE A 390 -10.86 22.97 14.70
C PHE A 390 -11.20 23.74 15.96
N ASP A 391 -10.19 24.31 16.60
CA ASP A 391 -10.37 25.19 17.74
C ASP A 391 -11.12 26.46 17.30
N GLU A 392 -12.12 26.89 18.07
CA GLU A 392 -12.88 28.11 17.78
C GLU A 392 -12.00 29.36 17.85
N ALA A 393 -10.91 29.31 18.62
CA ALA A 393 -9.94 30.39 18.78
C ALA A 393 -8.83 30.39 17.71
N LEU A 394 -8.93 29.58 16.65
CA LEU A 394 -7.92 29.53 15.59
C LEU A 394 -7.80 30.87 14.85
N GLU A 395 -6.63 31.52 14.96
CA GLU A 395 -6.31 32.72 14.20
C GLU A 395 -6.07 32.43 12.70
N ALA A 396 -5.56 31.24 12.39
CA ALA A 396 -5.30 30.79 11.02
C ALA A 396 -6.48 30.00 10.45
N PRO A 397 -6.70 29.99 9.12
CA PRO A 397 -7.79 29.21 8.52
C PRO A 397 -7.77 27.73 8.92
N PRO A 398 -8.93 27.11 9.19
CA PRO A 398 -9.02 25.72 9.60
C PRO A 398 -8.65 24.77 8.47
N GLN A 399 -7.57 24.02 8.66
CA GLN A 399 -7.01 23.14 7.64
C GLN A 399 -6.51 21.83 8.23
N ARG A 400 -7.01 20.72 7.67
CA ARG A 400 -6.46 19.37 7.76
C ARG A 400 -6.14 18.90 6.36
N PHE A 401 -4.87 18.70 6.08
CA PHE A 401 -4.39 18.06 4.87
C PHE A 401 -3.99 16.62 5.15
N SER A 402 -4.26 15.75 4.18
CA SER A 402 -3.56 14.48 4.08
C SER A 402 -2.94 14.35 2.70
N VAL A 403 -1.71 13.86 2.63
CA VAL A 403 -1.09 13.45 1.37
C VAL A 403 -0.89 11.95 1.38
N ALA A 404 -1.63 11.25 0.53
CA ALA A 404 -1.46 9.83 0.30
C ALA A 404 -0.51 9.61 -0.89
N MET A 405 0.50 8.76 -0.74
CA MET A 405 1.40 8.33 -1.80
C MET A 405 1.22 6.83 -2.03
N TRP A 406 0.97 6.44 -3.28
CA TRP A 406 0.57 5.08 -3.63
C TRP A 406 0.94 4.73 -5.08
N SER A 407 0.95 3.44 -5.41
CA SER A 407 1.10 2.94 -6.78
C SER A 407 0.02 1.92 -7.09
N ARG A 408 -0.52 1.91 -8.31
CA ARG A 408 -1.45 0.85 -8.73
C ARG A 408 -0.70 -0.41 -9.11
N GLU A 409 -1.29 -1.56 -8.83
CA GLU A 409 -0.83 -2.85 -9.33
C GLU A 409 -0.73 -2.86 -10.86
N SER A 410 -1.71 -2.23 -11.54
CA SER A 410 -1.71 -2.12 -13.00
C SER A 410 -0.49 -1.40 -13.56
N SER A 411 0.13 -0.50 -12.80
CA SER A 411 1.37 0.15 -13.22
C SER A 411 2.52 -0.85 -13.42
N PHE A 412 2.49 -2.00 -12.73
CA PHE A 412 3.54 -3.03 -12.81
C PHE A 412 3.11 -4.23 -13.63
N SER A 413 1.86 -4.71 -13.47
CA SER A 413 1.36 -5.87 -14.25
C SER A 413 1.32 -5.56 -15.75
N ALA A 414 1.05 -4.31 -16.14
CA ALA A 414 1.12 -3.87 -17.53
C ALA A 414 2.52 -4.03 -18.13
N ILE A 415 3.56 -3.69 -17.37
CA ILE A 415 4.97 -3.82 -17.80
C ILE A 415 5.32 -5.30 -17.96
N ALA A 416 4.92 -6.14 -17.01
CA ALA A 416 5.11 -7.57 -17.07
C ALA A 416 4.46 -8.20 -18.32
N ARG A 417 3.26 -7.76 -18.68
CA ARG A 417 2.55 -8.16 -19.91
C ARG A 417 3.18 -7.61 -21.18
N HIS A 418 3.43 -6.31 -21.23
CA HIS A 418 3.99 -5.63 -22.41
C HIS A 418 5.36 -6.19 -22.76
N SER A 419 6.23 -6.34 -21.77
CA SER A 419 7.55 -6.91 -21.96
C SER A 419 7.53 -8.36 -22.43
N ALA A 420 6.56 -9.17 -21.98
CA ALA A 420 6.37 -10.55 -22.45
C ALA A 420 5.98 -10.60 -23.92
N TYR A 421 5.09 -9.71 -24.36
CA TYR A 421 4.61 -9.65 -25.73
C TYR A 421 5.68 -9.16 -26.73
N HIS A 422 6.50 -8.19 -26.33
CA HIS A 422 7.50 -7.57 -27.21
C HIS A 422 8.88 -8.24 -27.19
N GLU A 423 9.09 -9.28 -26.38
CA GLU A 423 10.35 -10.02 -26.39
C GLU A 423 10.45 -10.92 -27.62
N LYS A 424 11.34 -10.54 -28.54
CA LYS A 424 11.58 -11.25 -29.80
C LYS A 424 12.42 -12.53 -29.64
N GLU A 425 13.02 -12.75 -28.48
CA GLU A 425 14.08 -13.76 -28.28
C GLU A 425 13.59 -15.13 -27.82
N ASN A 426 12.34 -15.28 -27.38
CA ASN A 426 11.84 -16.55 -26.83
C ASN A 426 11.00 -17.35 -27.81
N LYS A 427 11.40 -18.61 -28.07
CA LYS A 427 10.58 -19.61 -28.80
C LYS A 427 9.29 -19.99 -28.04
N VAL A 428 9.22 -19.72 -26.74
CA VAL A 428 8.05 -19.99 -25.88
C VAL A 428 7.44 -18.65 -25.48
N LYS A 429 6.26 -18.35 -26.02
CA LYS A 429 5.46 -17.21 -25.57
C LYS A 429 5.06 -17.42 -24.11
N VAL A 430 5.25 -16.40 -23.27
CA VAL A 430 4.73 -16.35 -21.89
C VAL A 430 3.69 -15.24 -21.78
N TYR A 431 2.70 -15.40 -20.91
CA TYR A 431 1.62 -14.41 -20.78
C TYR A 431 2.09 -13.11 -20.10
N SER A 432 2.99 -13.24 -19.11
CA SER A 432 3.54 -12.14 -18.32
C SER A 432 4.93 -12.52 -17.83
N LYS A 433 5.89 -11.58 -17.83
CA LYS A 433 7.26 -11.85 -17.38
C LYS A 433 7.37 -11.82 -15.86
N SER A 434 7.79 -12.95 -15.29
CA SER A 434 7.92 -13.11 -13.83
C SER A 434 8.95 -12.21 -13.18
N LYS A 435 9.98 -11.73 -13.92
CA LYS A 435 10.94 -10.77 -13.37
C LYS A 435 10.31 -9.44 -12.92
N TYR A 436 9.13 -9.09 -13.45
CA TYR A 436 8.38 -7.88 -13.08
C TYR A 436 7.22 -8.17 -12.11
N TRP A 437 7.13 -9.40 -11.57
CA TRP A 437 6.11 -9.74 -10.60
C TRP A 437 6.52 -9.25 -9.22
N LEU A 438 5.82 -8.26 -8.68
CA LEU A 438 6.02 -7.82 -7.30
C LEU A 438 5.79 -9.00 -6.36
N PRO A 439 6.74 -9.31 -5.45
CA PRO A 439 6.59 -10.42 -4.53
C PRO A 439 5.55 -10.10 -3.44
N LEU A 440 5.16 -11.15 -2.72
CA LEU A 440 4.35 -11.03 -1.50
C LEU A 440 5.13 -10.29 -0.39
N TYR A 441 4.42 -9.74 0.61
CA TYR A 441 5.06 -9.08 1.75
C TYR A 441 5.97 -10.06 2.52
N PRO A 442 7.25 -9.71 2.75
CA PRO A 442 8.19 -10.58 3.44
C PRO A 442 7.94 -10.56 4.95
N LYS A 443 8.48 -11.58 5.64
CA LYS A 443 8.66 -11.50 7.09
C LYS A 443 9.56 -10.32 7.43
N TYR A 444 9.20 -9.62 8.50
CA TYR A 444 9.99 -8.51 9.02
C TYR A 444 11.29 -9.04 9.64
N ASP A 445 12.42 -8.49 9.18
CA ASP A 445 13.72 -8.68 9.82
C ASP A 445 14.27 -7.33 10.32
N LYS A 446 14.37 -7.22 11.64
CA LYS A 446 14.90 -6.04 12.32
C LYS A 446 16.32 -5.71 11.82
N TYR A 447 17.19 -6.71 11.68
CA TYR A 447 18.59 -6.47 11.37
C TYR A 447 18.78 -6.00 9.93
N SER A 448 18.07 -6.62 8.97
CA SER A 448 18.05 -6.16 7.57
C SER A 448 17.59 -4.70 7.44
N VAL A 449 16.55 -4.29 8.17
CA VAL A 449 16.06 -2.90 8.15
C VAL A 449 17.12 -1.93 8.71
N GLN A 450 17.73 -2.27 9.84
CA GLN A 450 18.80 -1.45 10.46
C GLN A 450 20.03 -1.33 9.56
N GLU A 451 20.41 -2.44 8.94
CA GLU A 451 21.51 -2.48 7.99
C GLU A 451 21.22 -1.60 6.78
N CYS A 452 20.00 -1.64 6.24
CA CYS A 452 19.59 -0.79 5.13
C CYS A 452 19.76 0.70 5.46
N PHE A 453 19.25 1.16 6.61
CA PHE A 453 19.41 2.55 7.04
C PHE A 453 20.89 2.91 7.25
N SER A 454 21.65 2.03 7.90
CA SER A 454 23.09 2.22 8.16
C SER A 454 23.90 2.33 6.87
N ASN A 455 23.62 1.49 5.89
CA ASN A 455 24.32 1.47 4.60
C ASN A 455 24.05 2.73 3.79
N HIS A 456 22.82 3.27 3.81
CA HIS A 456 22.52 4.55 3.18
C HIS A 456 23.28 5.72 3.83
N ILE A 457 23.43 5.71 5.15
CA ILE A 457 24.23 6.72 5.87
C ILE A 457 25.70 6.64 5.45
N LYS A 458 26.26 5.43 5.32
CA LYS A 458 27.66 5.23 4.92
C LYS A 458 27.90 5.66 3.46
N LYS A 459 27.07 5.20 2.53
CA LYS A 459 27.18 5.54 1.08
C LYS A 459 27.14 7.06 0.84
N SER A 460 26.32 7.79 1.61
CA SER A 460 26.23 9.25 1.54
C SER A 460 27.47 10.02 2.08
N ARG A 461 28.50 9.34 2.58
CA ARG A 461 29.78 9.95 3.00
C ARG A 461 30.90 9.83 1.95
N VAL A 462 30.73 8.99 0.93
CA VAL A 462 31.79 8.62 -0.04
C VAL A 462 31.59 9.37 -1.38
N GLY A 463 31.02 10.58 -1.36
CA GLY A 463 30.73 11.32 -2.58
C GLY A 463 30.69 12.82 -2.39
#